data_AF-A0A0M1N3Z8-F1
#
_entry.id   AF-A0A0M1N3Z8-F1
#
_cell.length_a   1.000
_cell.length_b   1.000
_cell.length_c   1.000
_cell.angle_alpha   90.00
_cell.angle_beta   90.00
_cell.angle_gamma   90.00
#
_symmetry.space_group_name_H-M   'P 1'
#
loop_
_entity.id
_entity.type
_entity.pdbx_description
1 polymer ?
#
loop_
_entity_poly.entity_id
_entity_poly.type
_entity_poly.pdbx_seq_one_letter_code
_entity_poly.pdbx_strand_id
1 'polypeptide(L)'
;MVGKEGSAMEWNVIFQLIEPQLFMVVAACWVIGYVLKQTPRVPNWSIVYVVMVISILFTTGLTHWSAETIIQGILAGAFAVFGHQAVKQAAEAIAGRRNKDDE
;
A
#
# COMPACT_ATOMS: atom_id res chain seq x y z
N MET A 1 -20.04 -18.33 32.77
CA MET A 1 -20.07 -17.08 31.97
C MET A 1 -18.64 -16.63 31.69
N VAL A 2 -17.90 -17.39 30.88
CA VAL A 2 -16.51 -17.10 30.51
C VAL A 2 -16.47 -17.24 29.00
N GLY A 3 -16.26 -16.14 28.26
CA GLY A 3 -16.24 -16.24 26.80
C GLY A 3 -16.42 -14.96 25.99
N LYS A 4 -16.22 -13.75 26.55
CA LYS A 4 -16.33 -12.52 25.76
C LYS A 4 -15.24 -11.47 25.96
N GLU A 5 -14.24 -11.72 26.81
CA GLU A 5 -13.19 -10.74 27.10
C GLU A 5 -11.84 -11.03 26.40
N GLY A 6 -11.58 -12.29 26.01
CA GLY A 6 -10.34 -12.65 25.30
C GLY A 6 -10.30 -12.22 23.82
N SER A 7 -11.44 -12.23 23.12
CA SER A 7 -11.51 -11.86 21.70
C SER A 7 -11.18 -10.37 21.48
N ALA A 8 -11.69 -9.48 22.34
CA ALA A 8 -11.50 -8.04 22.17
C ALA A 8 -10.03 -7.59 22.35
N MET A 9 -9.24 -8.26 23.19
CA MET A 9 -7.80 -7.97 23.32
C MET A 9 -6.97 -8.51 22.15
N GLU A 10 -7.26 -9.71 21.64
CA GLU A 10 -6.56 -10.29 20.48
C GLU A 10 -6.76 -9.44 19.21
N TRP A 11 -7.98 -8.95 18.97
CA TRP A 11 -8.27 -8.10 17.80
C TRP A 11 -7.64 -6.71 17.89
N ASN A 12 -7.57 -6.12 19.09
CA ASN A 12 -6.92 -4.82 19.28
C ASN A 12 -5.41 -4.88 19.01
N VAL A 13 -4.74 -5.99 19.34
CA VAL A 13 -3.32 -6.18 19.02
C VAL A 13 -3.11 -6.18 17.50
N ILE A 14 -3.98 -6.82 16.72
CA ILE A 14 -3.90 -6.81 15.25
C ILE A 14 -4.07 -5.40 14.67
N PHE A 15 -5.02 -4.60 15.19
CA PHE A 15 -5.19 -3.21 14.76
C PHE A 15 -4.08 -2.27 15.23
N GLN A 16 -3.40 -2.58 16.35
CA GLN A 16 -2.21 -1.84 16.77
C GLN A 16 -0.94 -2.24 16.01
N LEU A 17 -0.84 -3.48 15.52
CA LEU A 17 0.25 -3.90 14.62
C LEU A 17 0.15 -3.26 13.24
N ILE A 18 -1.06 -2.93 12.78
CA ILE A 18 -1.25 -2.11 11.60
C ILE A 18 -1.03 -0.65 12.01
N GLU A 19 0.24 -0.27 12.13
CA GLU A 19 0.60 1.10 12.43
C GLU A 19 -0.01 2.03 11.35
N PRO A 20 -0.78 3.06 11.74
CA PRO A 20 -1.34 4.05 10.81
C PRO A 20 -0.29 4.66 9.86
N GLN A 21 0.96 4.62 10.31
CA GLN A 21 2.16 5.01 9.57
C GLN A 21 2.28 4.25 8.24
N LEU A 22 1.95 2.96 8.19
CA LEU A 22 2.04 2.17 6.96
C LEU A 22 1.03 2.65 5.90
N PHE A 23 -0.20 2.97 6.31
CA PHE A 23 -1.20 3.54 5.41
C PHE A 23 -0.85 4.95 4.94
N MET A 24 -0.26 5.76 5.83
CA MET A 24 0.22 7.09 5.46
C MET A 24 1.33 7.01 4.40
N VAL A 25 2.29 6.10 4.56
CA VAL A 25 3.37 5.87 3.59
C VAL A 25 2.82 5.37 2.25
N VAL A 26 1.84 4.46 2.26
CA VAL A 26 1.17 3.99 1.03
C VAL A 26 0.49 5.13 0.28
N ALA A 27 -0.25 5.99 0.98
CA ALA A 27 -0.91 7.15 0.38
C ALA A 27 0.11 8.12 -0.25
N ALA A 28 1.21 8.41 0.45
CA ALA A 28 2.30 9.22 -0.08
C ALA A 28 2.92 8.58 -1.33
N CYS A 29 3.15 7.27 -1.31
CA CYS A 29 3.68 6.51 -2.44
C CYS A 29 2.75 6.56 -3.68
N TRP A 30 1.43 6.58 -3.49
CA TRP A 30 0.48 6.76 -4.60
C TRP A 30 0.57 8.14 -5.23
N VAL A 31 0.65 9.20 -4.43
CA VAL A 31 0.82 10.57 -4.94
C VAL A 31 2.12 10.66 -5.75
N ILE A 32 3.22 10.14 -5.21
CA ILE A 32 4.52 10.15 -5.88
C ILE A 32 4.49 9.31 -7.16
N GLY A 33 3.92 8.11 -7.13
CA GLY A 33 3.76 7.25 -8.30
C GLY A 33 2.92 7.91 -9.40
N TYR A 34 1.89 8.66 -9.02
CA TYR A 34 1.06 9.43 -9.94
C TYR A 34 1.83 10.59 -10.58
N VAL A 35 2.63 11.34 -9.80
CA VAL A 35 3.50 12.42 -10.32
C VAL A 35 4.56 11.86 -11.27
N LEU A 36 5.20 10.74 -10.91
CA LEU A 36 6.19 10.06 -11.76
C LEU A 36 5.58 9.61 -13.09
N LYS A 37 4.34 9.09 -13.09
CA LYS A 37 3.64 8.73 -14.33
C LYS A 37 3.41 9.92 -15.28
N GLN A 38 3.22 11.12 -14.75
CA GLN A 38 3.04 12.32 -15.58
C GLN A 38 4.36 12.87 -16.13
N THR A 39 5.49 12.37 -15.64
CA THR A 39 6.80 12.87 -16.05
C THR A 39 7.21 12.22 -17.39
N PRO A 40 7.38 12.99 -18.48
CA PRO A 40 7.54 12.45 -19.84
C PRO A 40 8.81 11.63 -20.08
N ARG A 41 9.77 11.64 -19.14
CA ARG A 41 11.03 10.87 -19.20
C ARG A 41 11.09 9.66 -18.28
N VAL A 42 10.04 9.38 -17.49
CA VAL A 42 10.05 8.29 -16.51
C VAL A 42 9.35 7.06 -17.08
N PRO A 43 10.07 5.98 -17.39
CA PRO A 43 9.45 4.77 -17.92
C PRO A 43 8.73 3.99 -16.81
N ASN A 44 7.60 3.35 -17.12
CA ASN A 44 6.72 2.73 -16.11
C ASN A 44 7.39 1.71 -15.18
N TRP A 45 8.35 0.92 -15.68
CA TRP A 45 9.10 -0.06 -14.88
C TRP A 45 9.93 0.61 -13.77
N SER A 46 10.47 1.81 -14.02
CA SER A 46 11.27 2.54 -13.04
C SER A 46 10.45 3.04 -11.85
N ILE A 47 9.13 3.23 -12.02
CA ILE A 47 8.23 3.72 -10.97
C ILE A 47 8.22 2.75 -9.79
N VAL A 48 8.26 1.44 -10.05
CA VAL A 48 8.28 0.42 -8.99
C VAL A 48 9.54 0.58 -8.13
N TYR A 49 10.71 0.72 -8.75
CA TYR A 49 11.97 0.90 -8.02
C TYR A 49 12.00 2.22 -7.24
N VAL A 50 11.54 3.32 -7.85
CA VAL A 50 11.53 4.64 -7.20
C VAL A 50 10.57 4.62 -6.00
N VAL A 51 9.37 4.09 -6.16
CA VAL A 51 8.37 3.99 -5.08
C VAL A 51 8.88 3.07 -3.96
N MET A 52 9.55 1.96 -4.29
CA MET A 52 10.15 1.07 -3.28
C MET A 52 11.21 1.76 -2.44
N VAL A 53 12.14 2.48 -3.08
CA VAL A 53 13.19 3.22 -2.36
C VAL A 53 12.58 4.31 -1.48
N ILE A 54 11.63 5.09 -2.02
CA ILE A 54 10.97 6.16 -1.27
C ILE A 54 10.18 5.59 -0.08
N SER A 55 9.50 4.45 -0.26
CA SER A 55 8.77 3.79 0.82
C SER A 55 9.70 3.43 1.98
N ILE A 56 10.84 2.80 1.69
CA ILE A 56 11.84 2.45 2.72
C ILE A 56 12.38 3.71 3.40
N LEU A 57 12.70 4.77 2.64
CA LEU A 57 13.19 6.03 3.20
C LEU A 57 12.16 6.72 4.10
N PHE A 58 10.89 6.72 3.72
CA PHE A 58 9.83 7.27 4.55
C PHE A 58 9.60 6.44 5.81
N THR A 59 9.54 5.12 5.70
CA THR A 59 9.34 4.27 6.89
C THR A 59 10.53 4.36 7.84
N THR A 60 11.77 4.37 7.34
CA THR A 60 12.97 4.54 8.17
C THR A 60 13.21 5.97 8.67
N GLY A 61 12.64 6.98 8.00
CA GLY A 61 12.72 8.38 8.44
C GLY A 61 11.64 8.78 9.43
N LEU A 62 10.49 8.10 9.43
CA LEU A 62 9.39 8.32 10.38
C LEU A 62 9.52 7.48 11.65
N THR A 63 10.20 6.33 11.55
CA THR A 63 10.34 5.35 12.62
C THR A 63 11.83 5.17 12.97
N HIS A 64 12.14 4.39 13.99
CA HIS A 64 13.52 4.10 14.40
C HIS A 64 14.28 3.26 13.38
N TRP A 65 15.60 3.35 13.37
CA TRP A 65 16.44 2.53 12.50
C TRP A 65 16.50 1.08 13.00
N SER A 66 15.61 0.23 12.47
CA SER A 66 15.55 -1.21 12.76
C SER A 66 15.40 -2.02 11.47
N ALA A 67 15.86 -3.27 11.49
CA ALA A 67 15.61 -4.22 10.41
C ALA A 67 14.11 -4.44 10.17
N GLU A 68 13.30 -4.40 11.23
CA GLU A 68 11.84 -4.50 11.15
C GLU A 68 11.25 -3.34 10.35
N THR A 69 11.70 -2.11 10.60
CA THR A 69 11.26 -0.89 9.91
C THR A 69 11.60 -0.92 8.41
N ILE A 70 12.75 -1.49 8.04
CA ILE A 70 13.10 -1.70 6.63
C ILE A 70 12.14 -2.69 5.97
N ILE A 71 11.82 -3.80 6.64
CA ILE A 71 10.87 -4.80 6.15
C ILE A 71 9.47 -4.20 6.01
N GLN A 72 9.02 -3.43 7.00
CA GLN A 72 7.76 -2.69 6.93
C GLN A 72 7.74 -1.72 5.75
N GLY A 73 8.84 -1.00 5.49
CA GLY A 73 8.97 -0.11 4.34
C GLY A 73 8.89 -0.84 2.99
N ILE A 74 9.48 -2.03 2.89
CA ILE A 74 9.38 -2.91 1.72
C ILE A 74 7.92 -3.36 1.51
N LEU A 75 7.26 -3.81 2.58
CA LEU A 75 5.87 -4.27 2.53
C LEU A 75 4.91 -3.13 2.16
N ALA A 76 5.10 -1.93 2.72
CA ALA A 76 4.34 -0.74 2.36
C ALA A 76 4.51 -0.38 0.88
N GLY A 77 5.74 -0.42 0.37
CA GLY A 77 6.04 -0.11 -1.03
C GLY A 77 5.42 -1.12 -1.99
N ALA A 78 5.51 -2.42 -1.66
CA ALA A 78 4.85 -3.48 -2.38
C ALA A 78 3.32 -3.28 -2.39
N PHE A 79 2.73 -2.98 -1.24
CA PHE A 79 1.29 -2.73 -1.13
C PHE A 79 0.86 -1.50 -1.94
N ALA A 80 1.65 -0.42 -1.96
CA ALA A 80 1.37 0.75 -2.78
C ALA A 80 1.37 0.41 -4.29
N VAL A 81 2.37 -0.34 -4.76
CA VAL A 81 2.51 -0.72 -6.18
C VAL A 81 1.43 -1.71 -6.60
N PHE A 82 1.29 -2.83 -5.88
CA PHE A 82 0.35 -3.90 -6.24
C PHE A 82 -1.09 -3.51 -5.93
N GLY A 83 -1.34 -2.75 -4.85
CA GLY A 83 -2.66 -2.23 -4.51
C GLY A 83 -3.21 -1.32 -5.61
N HIS A 84 -2.39 -0.41 -6.15
CA HIS A 84 -2.78 0.40 -7.31
C HIS A 84 -3.14 -0.47 -8.52
N GLN A 85 -2.36 -1.54 -8.77
CA GLN A 85 -2.66 -2.46 -9.87
C GLN A 85 -3.96 -3.25 -9.64
N ALA A 86 -4.21 -3.72 -8.42
CA ALA A 86 -5.43 -4.44 -8.06
C ALA A 86 -6.68 -3.55 -8.21
N VAL A 87 -6.63 -2.31 -7.74
CA VAL A 87 -7.72 -1.33 -7.92
C VAL A 87 -7.99 -1.07 -9.40
N LYS A 88 -6.93 -0.90 -10.20
CA LYS A 88 -7.09 -0.70 -11.66
C LYS A 88 -7.72 -1.91 -12.34
N GLN A 89 -7.24 -3.12 -12.01
CA GLN A 89 -7.77 -4.36 -12.57
C GLN A 89 -9.23 -4.61 -12.15
N ALA A 90 -9.59 -4.32 -10.90
CA ALA A 90 -10.96 -4.45 -10.42
C ALA A 90 -11.90 -3.47 -11.14
N ALA A 91 -11.48 -2.21 -11.34
CA ALA A 91 -12.26 -1.22 -12.07
C ALA A 91 -12.47 -1.63 -13.54
N GLU A 92 -11.43 -2.15 -14.21
CA GLU A 92 -11.51 -2.67 -15.58
C GLU A 92 -12.45 -3.89 -15.67
N ALA A 93 -12.39 -4.82 -14.71
CA ALA A 93 -13.25 -6.00 -14.66
C ALA A 93 -14.73 -5.65 -14.50
N ILE A 94 -15.06 -4.63 -13.69
CA ILE A 94 -16.44 -4.15 -13.50
C ILE A 94 -16.93 -3.44 -14.77
N ALA A 95 -16.10 -2.59 -15.38
CA ALA A 95 -16.45 -1.90 -16.61
C ALA A 95 -16.69 -2.88 -17.78
N GLY A 96 -15.88 -3.94 -17.87
CA GLY A 96 -16.03 -5.01 -18.86
C GLY A 96 -17.29 -5.86 -18.67
N ARG A 97 -17.79 -6.01 -17.42
CA ARG A 97 -19.09 -6.68 -17.18
C ARG A 97 -20.27 -5.85 -17.65
N ARG A 98 -20.26 -4.53 -17.40
CA ARG A 98 -21.36 -3.64 -17.83
C ARG A 98 -21.59 -3.70 -19.35
N ASN A 99 -20.51 -3.69 -20.14
CA ASN A 99 -20.61 -3.74 -21.60
C ASN A 99 -21.16 -5.07 -22.16
N LYS A 100 -21.24 -6.12 -21.33
CA LYS A 100 -21.77 -7.44 -21.69
C LYS A 100 -23.25 -7.59 -21.34
N ASP A 101 -23.75 -6.74 -20.45
CA ASP A 101 -25.18 -6.69 -20.08
C ASP A 101 -25.98 -5.81 -21.06
N ASP A 102 -25.28 -5.03 -21.90
CA ASP A 102 -25.84 -4.09 -22.88
C ASP A 102 -25.85 -4.62 -24.35
N GLU A 103 -25.37 -5.86 -24.61
CA GLU A 103 -25.34 -6.55 -25.94
C GLU A 103 -26.33 -7.73 -25.99
#